data_AF-A0A9D6FGF9-F1
#
_entry.id   AF-A0A9D6FGF9-F1
#
_cell.length_a   1.000
_cell.length_b   1.000
_cell.length_c   1.000
_cell.angle_alpha   90.00
_cell.angle_beta   90.00
_cell.angle_gamma   90.00
#
_symmetry.space_group_name_H-M   'P 1'
#
loop_
_entity.id
_entity.type
_entity.pdbx_description
1 polymer ?
#
loop_
_entity_poly.entity_id
_entity_poly.type
_entity_poly.pdbx_seq_one_letter_code
_entity_poly.pdbx_strand_id
1 'polypeptide(L)'
;MPEDLADESIFRVASQLGEGLVIQATQPSCYFYGVARNVLREHWDAARKEAVEIDCVDQERHLSIDPDEMAERESERERREQLIERIEMCMKGMPPDARAMLMEYFGQTGHDKIVARNQIAQRMNISINALRLRVLRLKQDLRQCVGACPTDE
;
A
#
# COMPACT_ATOMS: atom_id res chain seq x y z
N MET A 1 12.50 -11.46 21.85
CA MET A 1 12.35 -10.53 23.01
C MET A 1 12.88 -9.14 22.63
N PRO A 2 12.54 -8.07 23.36
CA PRO A 2 13.05 -6.72 23.06
C PRO A 2 14.58 -6.62 23.08
N GLU A 3 15.23 -7.39 23.95
CA GLU A 3 16.69 -7.51 24.07
C GLU A 3 17.32 -8.18 22.84
N ASP A 4 16.75 -9.27 22.32
CA ASP A 4 17.23 -9.92 21.09
C ASP A 4 17.20 -8.98 19.88
N LEU A 5 16.18 -8.13 19.77
CA LEU A 5 16.06 -7.15 18.68
C LEU A 5 17.09 -6.02 18.81
N ALA A 6 17.43 -5.64 20.05
CA ALA A 6 18.49 -4.67 20.30
C ALA A 6 19.85 -5.26 19.91
N ASP A 7 20.12 -6.51 20.32
CA ASP A 7 21.36 -7.22 19.98
C ASP A 7 21.51 -7.40 18.47
N GLU A 8 20.45 -7.83 17.77
CA GLU A 8 20.44 -7.97 16.31
C GLU A 8 20.71 -6.63 15.61
N SER A 9 20.14 -5.53 16.12
CA SER A 9 20.38 -4.19 15.57
C SER A 9 21.83 -3.77 15.70
N ILE A 10 22.44 -4.03 16.85
CA ILE A 10 23.85 -3.73 17.10
C ILE A 10 24.75 -4.63 16.25
N PHE A 11 24.43 -5.92 16.16
CA PHE A 11 25.18 -6.90 15.39
C PHE A 11 25.23 -6.55 13.90
N ARG A 12 24.10 -6.16 13.29
CA ARG A 12 24.06 -5.75 11.87
C ARG A 12 24.93 -4.53 11.58
N VAL A 13 24.90 -3.54 12.47
CA VAL A 13 25.77 -2.35 12.31
C VAL A 13 27.24 -2.75 12.47
N ALA A 14 27.57 -3.57 13.47
CA ALA A 14 28.93 -4.04 13.71
C ALA A 14 29.49 -4.85 12.53
N SER A 15 28.69 -5.73 11.94
CA SER A 15 29.07 -6.51 10.75
C SER A 15 29.37 -5.59 9.56
N GLN A 16 28.49 -4.63 9.27
CA GLN A 16 28.67 -3.69 8.16
C GLN A 16 29.91 -2.81 8.36
N LEU A 17 30.21 -2.39 9.59
CA LEU A 17 31.45 -1.68 9.91
C LEU A 17 32.69 -2.55 9.64
N GLY A 18 32.64 -3.84 9.97
CA GLY A 18 33.69 -4.81 9.66
C GLY A 18 33.91 -5.02 8.17
N GLU A 19 32.86 -4.86 7.36
CA GLU A 19 32.89 -4.92 5.90
C GLU A 19 33.33 -3.60 5.23
N GLY A 20 33.64 -2.56 6.02
CA GLY A 20 34.16 -1.28 5.53
C GLY A 20 33.10 -0.19 5.32
N LEU A 21 31.90 -0.35 5.88
CA LEU A 21 30.92 0.73 5.94
C LEU A 21 31.50 1.92 6.72
N VAL A 22 31.39 3.12 6.15
CA VAL A 22 31.70 4.37 6.85
C VAL A 22 30.39 5.08 7.16
N ILE A 23 30.09 5.26 8.45
CA ILE A 23 28.90 6.00 8.89
C ILE A 23 29.15 7.49 8.64
N GLN A 24 28.47 8.04 7.63
CA GLN A 24 28.57 9.46 7.25
C GLN A 24 27.59 10.38 8.01
N ALA A 25 26.75 9.80 8.87
CA ALA A 25 25.79 10.57 9.66
C ALA A 25 26.50 11.42 10.73
N THR A 26 26.08 12.67 10.88
CA THR A 26 26.62 13.60 11.89
C THR A 26 26.53 13.03 13.31
N GLN A 27 25.49 12.24 13.60
CA GLN A 27 25.38 11.45 14.81
C GLN A 27 25.25 9.97 14.43
N PRO A 28 26.18 9.10 14.87
CA PRO A 28 26.12 7.67 14.59
C PRO A 28 24.82 7.03 15.10
N SER A 29 24.27 7.51 16.22
CA SER A 29 23.01 7.05 16.81
C SER A 29 21.83 7.07 15.82
N CYS A 30 21.78 8.04 14.91
CA CYS A 30 20.74 8.10 13.88
C CYS A 30 20.80 6.90 12.92
N TYR A 31 22.01 6.42 12.62
CA TYR A 31 22.21 5.25 11.76
C TYR A 31 21.74 3.97 12.48
N PHE A 32 22.16 3.78 13.73
CA PHE A 32 21.70 2.68 14.58
C PHE A 32 20.18 2.65 14.73
N TYR A 33 19.55 3.83 14.93
CA TYR A 33 18.09 3.94 14.99
C TYR A 33 17.42 3.52 13.67
N GLY A 34 18.00 3.89 12.53
CA GLY A 34 17.52 3.48 11.21
C GLY A 34 17.57 1.96 11.03
N VAL A 35 18.66 1.32 11.47
CA VAL A 35 18.80 -0.14 11.45
C VAL A 35 17.80 -0.80 12.40
N ALA A 36 17.68 -0.32 13.64
CA ALA A 36 16.73 -0.84 14.63
C ALA A 36 15.27 -0.77 14.13
N ARG A 37 14.91 0.32 13.44
CA ARG A 37 13.58 0.46 12.82
C ARG A 37 13.33 -0.59 11.73
N ASN A 38 14.35 -0.94 10.95
CA ASN A 38 14.23 -1.99 9.93
C ASN A 38 14.15 -3.38 10.55
N VAL A 39 14.98 -3.67 11.56
CA VAL A 39 14.95 -4.93 12.32
C VAL A 39 13.59 -5.14 12.97
N LEU A 40 13.00 -4.11 13.58
CA LEU A 40 11.67 -4.19 14.18
C LEU A 40 10.58 -4.45 13.12
N ARG A 41 10.67 -3.81 11.95
CA ARG A 41 9.74 -4.06 10.83
C ARG A 41 9.84 -5.51 10.35
N GLU A 42 11.06 -6.02 10.15
CA GLU A 42 11.30 -7.41 9.77
C GLU A 42 10.75 -8.39 10.81
N HIS A 43 10.95 -8.12 12.10
CA HIS A 43 10.40 -8.93 13.17
C HIS A 43 8.86 -8.95 13.15
N TRP A 44 8.20 -7.83 12.92
CA TRP A 44 6.74 -7.79 12.78
C TRP A 44 6.23 -8.45 11.50
N ASP A 45 6.96 -8.34 10.39
CA ASP A 45 6.63 -8.99 9.13
C ASP A 45 6.84 -10.52 9.22
N ALA A 46 7.88 -10.97 9.94
CA ALA A 46 8.13 -12.36 10.26
C ALA A 46 7.06 -12.91 11.20
N ALA A 47 6.75 -12.22 12.31
CA ALA A 47 5.67 -12.62 13.22
C ALA A 47 4.29 -12.69 12.53
N ARG A 48 4.04 -11.81 11.55
CA ARG A 48 2.82 -11.86 10.72
C ARG A 48 2.81 -13.06 9.77
N LYS A 49 3.97 -13.50 9.27
CA LYS A 49 4.10 -14.70 8.43
C LYS A 49 4.07 -15.98 9.25
N GLU A 50 4.65 -15.97 10.44
CA GLU A 50 4.66 -17.09 11.39
C GLU A 50 3.28 -17.29 12.01
N ALA A 51 2.51 -16.22 12.25
CA ALA A 51 1.08 -16.31 12.58
C ALA A 51 0.21 -16.88 11.44
N VAL A 52 0.75 -17.06 10.24
CA VAL A 52 0.11 -17.73 9.11
C VAL A 52 0.59 -19.19 8.97
N GLU A 53 1.64 -19.61 9.70
CA GLU A 53 2.02 -21.01 9.85
C GLU A 53 1.17 -21.67 10.95
N ILE A 54 0.26 -22.51 10.48
CA ILE A 54 -0.77 -23.24 11.19
C ILE A 54 -0.12 -24.20 12.20
N ASP A 55 0.08 -23.81 13.47
CA ASP A 55 0.10 -24.76 14.58
C ASP A 55 -0.09 -24.13 15.97
N CYS A 56 -1.30 -23.64 16.25
CA CYS A 56 -1.95 -23.72 17.57
C CYS A 56 -3.30 -23.01 17.54
N VAL A 57 -4.25 -23.57 16.79
CA VAL A 57 -5.66 -23.30 17.08
C VAL A 57 -5.98 -24.06 18.36
N ASP A 58 -5.85 -23.36 19.48
CA ASP A 58 -6.36 -23.81 20.78
C ASP A 58 -7.85 -24.12 20.59
N GLN A 59 -8.19 -25.41 20.54
CA GLN A 59 -9.46 -25.95 20.04
C GLN A 59 -10.65 -25.66 20.99
N GLU A 60 -10.48 -24.74 21.94
CA GLU A 60 -11.49 -24.35 22.94
C GLU A 60 -11.78 -22.84 22.96
N ARG A 61 -11.08 -22.01 22.18
CA ARG A 61 -11.63 -20.70 21.84
C ARG A 61 -12.55 -20.89 20.67
N HIS A 62 -13.82 -21.18 20.96
CA HIS A 62 -14.88 -20.74 20.08
C HIS A 62 -14.59 -19.26 19.78
N LEU A 63 -14.11 -18.97 18.57
CA LEU A 63 -14.19 -17.66 17.97
C LEU A 63 -15.69 -17.38 17.83
N SER A 64 -16.32 -17.02 18.95
CA SER A 64 -17.62 -16.40 18.94
C SER A 64 -17.38 -15.07 18.25
N ILE A 65 -17.53 -15.07 16.92
CA ILE A 65 -17.56 -13.84 16.16
C ILE A 65 -18.79 -13.12 16.70
N ASP A 66 -18.56 -11.97 17.33
CA ASP A 66 -19.65 -11.15 17.85
C ASP A 66 -20.63 -10.90 16.69
N PRO A 67 -21.93 -11.24 16.83
CA PRO A 67 -22.94 -10.96 15.81
C PRO A 67 -22.91 -9.50 15.35
N ASP A 68 -22.58 -8.57 16.25
CA ASP A 68 -22.47 -7.15 15.94
C ASP A 68 -21.24 -6.87 15.05
N GLU A 69 -20.09 -7.51 15.33
CA GLU A 69 -18.90 -7.40 14.46
C GLU A 69 -19.14 -8.00 13.07
N MET A 70 -19.92 -9.08 12.96
CA MET A 70 -20.30 -9.65 11.66
C MET A 70 -21.19 -8.71 10.88
N ALA A 71 -22.21 -8.13 11.52
CA ALA A 71 -23.11 -7.18 10.89
C ALA A 71 -22.37 -5.92 10.43
N GLU A 72 -21.41 -5.42 11.21
CA GLU A 72 -20.56 -4.29 10.80
C GLU A 72 -19.68 -4.62 9.59
N ARG A 73 -19.06 -5.81 9.56
CA ARG A 73 -18.24 -6.25 8.42
C ARG A 73 -19.06 -6.45 7.16
N GLU A 74 -20.27 -6.98 7.30
CA GLU A 74 -21.21 -7.16 6.19
C GLU A 74 -21.67 -5.80 5.65
N SER A 75 -22.04 -4.86 6.52
CA SER A 75 -22.37 -3.48 6.14
C SER A 75 -21.19 -2.77 5.46
N GLU A 76 -19.97 -2.93 5.96
CA GLU A 76 -18.78 -2.37 5.32
C GLU A 76 -18.54 -2.98 3.93
N ARG A 77 -18.76 -4.29 3.78
CA ARG A 77 -18.66 -5.02 2.52
C ARG A 77 -19.68 -4.51 1.51
N GLU A 78 -20.95 -4.38 1.90
CA GLU A 78 -22.01 -3.82 1.06
C GLU A 78 -21.70 -2.39 0.62
N ARG A 79 -21.29 -1.53 1.56
CA ARG A 79 -20.91 -0.14 1.26
C ARG A 79 -19.73 -0.09 0.27
N ARG A 80 -18.79 -1.02 0.39
CA ARG A 80 -17.65 -1.13 -0.52
C ARG A 80 -18.08 -1.61 -1.91
N GLU A 81 -18.97 -2.58 -2.00
CA GLU A 81 -19.55 -3.08 -3.26
C GLU A 81 -20.30 -1.95 -3.99
N GLN A 82 -21.18 -1.23 -3.29
CA GLN A 82 -21.90 -0.06 -3.84
C GLN A 82 -20.92 1.03 -4.34
N LEU A 83 -19.85 1.29 -3.59
CA LEU A 83 -18.84 2.26 -4.01
C LEU A 83 -18.11 1.81 -5.29
N ILE A 84 -17.79 0.52 -5.41
CA ILE A 84 -17.16 -0.05 -6.60
C ILE A 84 -18.09 0.10 -7.81
N GLU A 85 -19.37 -0.26 -7.68
CA GLU A 85 -20.36 -0.12 -8.75
C GLU A 85 -20.48 1.33 -9.25
N ARG A 86 -20.53 2.30 -8.32
CA ARG A 86 -20.55 3.73 -8.66
C ARG A 86 -19.30 4.16 -9.42
N ILE A 87 -18.13 3.71 -8.98
CA ILE A 87 -16.86 3.98 -9.68
C ILE A 87 -16.89 3.37 -11.09
N GLU A 88 -17.38 2.15 -11.24
CA GLU A 88 -17.48 1.49 -12.55
C GLU A 88 -18.42 2.22 -13.50
N MET A 89 -19.58 2.68 -13.01
CA MET A 89 -20.51 3.50 -13.78
C MET A 89 -19.85 4.81 -14.24
N CYS A 90 -19.17 5.52 -13.34
CA CYS A 90 -18.45 6.73 -13.67
C CYS A 90 -17.29 6.50 -14.66
N MET A 91 -16.60 5.36 -14.54
CA MET A 91 -15.56 4.96 -15.49
C MET A 91 -16.14 4.61 -16.87
N LYS A 92 -17.36 4.10 -16.96
CA LYS A 92 -18.05 3.85 -18.25
C LYS A 92 -18.44 5.15 -18.96
N GLY A 93 -18.76 6.22 -18.22
CA GLY A 93 -19.06 7.55 -18.79
C GLY A 93 -17.85 8.34 -19.26
N MET A 94 -16.63 7.90 -18.92
CA MET A 94 -15.39 8.55 -19.31
C MET A 94 -14.96 8.17 -20.75
N PRO A 95 -14.26 9.05 -21.49
CA PRO A 95 -13.69 8.69 -22.77
C PRO A 95 -12.82 7.43 -22.70
N PRO A 96 -12.89 6.51 -23.68
CA PRO A 96 -12.21 5.22 -23.62
C PRO A 96 -10.69 5.36 -23.48
N ASP A 97 -10.10 6.36 -24.12
CA ASP A 97 -8.68 6.67 -24.04
C ASP A 97 -8.25 7.11 -22.63
N ALA A 98 -9.09 7.90 -21.96
CA ALA A 98 -8.83 8.37 -20.60
C ALA A 98 -8.98 7.23 -19.58
N ARG A 99 -9.96 6.35 -19.78
CA ARG A 99 -10.14 5.13 -18.97
C ARG A 99 -8.93 4.19 -19.10
N ALA A 100 -8.51 3.89 -20.33
CA ALA A 100 -7.37 3.02 -20.60
C ALA A 100 -6.08 3.59 -19.97
N MET A 101 -5.86 4.90 -20.10
CA MET A 101 -4.73 5.58 -19.48
C MET A 101 -4.74 5.46 -17.95
N LEU A 102 -5.89 5.64 -17.30
CA LEU A 102 -5.99 5.50 -15.84
C LEU A 102 -5.71 4.07 -15.38
N MET A 103 -6.25 3.06 -16.08
CA MET A 103 -5.99 1.65 -15.78
C MET A 103 -4.50 1.32 -15.90
N GLU A 104 -3.84 1.76 -16.96
CA GLU A 104 -2.40 1.58 -17.16
C GLU A 104 -1.57 2.31 -16.10
N TYR A 105 -1.98 3.54 -15.73
CA TYR A 105 -1.29 4.36 -14.74
C TYR A 105 -1.32 3.78 -13.32
N PHE A 106 -2.43 3.11 -12.94
CA PHE A 106 -2.63 2.54 -11.60
C PHE A 106 -2.38 1.03 -11.52
N GLY A 107 -2.31 0.31 -12.65
CA GLY A 107 -2.25 -1.15 -12.69
C GLY A 107 -0.93 -1.79 -12.26
N GLN A 108 0.18 -1.03 -12.21
CA GLN A 108 1.51 -1.55 -11.86
C GLN A 108 1.86 -1.30 -10.38
N THR A 109 2.74 -2.12 -9.81
CA THR A 109 3.24 -2.00 -8.42
C THR A 109 4.76 -1.79 -8.39
N GLY A 110 5.31 -1.32 -7.26
CA GLY A 110 6.76 -1.17 -7.09
C GLY A 110 7.47 -0.30 -8.15
N HIS A 111 8.62 -0.78 -8.61
CA HIS A 111 9.47 -0.11 -9.61
C HIS A 111 8.78 0.00 -10.99
N ASP A 112 7.90 -0.93 -11.32
CA ASP A 112 7.20 -1.00 -12.61
C ASP A 112 6.26 0.19 -12.83
N LYS A 113 5.84 0.87 -11.76
CA LYS A 113 5.11 2.15 -11.84
C LYS A 113 5.89 3.23 -12.57
N ILE A 114 7.19 3.33 -12.33
CA ILE A 114 8.02 4.39 -12.93
C ILE A 114 8.16 4.12 -14.42
N VAL A 115 8.46 2.87 -14.78
CA VAL A 115 8.60 2.42 -16.16
C VAL A 115 7.30 2.63 -16.94
N ALA A 116 6.16 2.16 -16.41
CA ALA A 116 4.86 2.31 -17.06
C ALA A 116 4.48 3.78 -17.26
N ARG A 117 4.70 4.66 -16.27
CA ARG A 117 4.42 6.09 -16.41
C ARG A 117 5.28 6.76 -17.47
N ASN A 118 6.54 6.36 -17.58
CA ASN A 118 7.43 6.85 -18.63
C ASN A 118 6.96 6.38 -20.02
N GLN A 119 6.54 5.12 -20.14
CA GLN A 119 6.00 4.55 -21.38
C GLN A 119 4.70 5.26 -21.82
N ILE A 120 3.77 5.51 -20.90
CA ILE A 120 2.54 6.27 -21.17
C ILE A 120 2.89 7.67 -21.68
N ALA A 121 3.80 8.38 -20.99
CA ALA A 121 4.20 9.73 -21.36
C ALA A 121 4.86 9.77 -22.75
N GLN A 122 5.73 8.80 -23.06
CA GLN A 122 6.37 8.65 -24.38
C GLN A 122 5.35 8.36 -25.48
N ARG A 123 4.44 7.40 -25.27
CA ARG A 123 3.39 7.02 -26.24
C ARG A 123 2.47 8.19 -26.59
N MET A 124 2.21 9.07 -25.62
CA MET A 124 1.39 10.26 -25.80
C MET A 124 2.18 11.51 -26.22
N ASN A 125 3.51 11.40 -26.33
CA ASN A 125 4.42 12.51 -26.63
C ASN A 125 4.25 13.72 -25.68
N ILE A 126 4.10 13.44 -24.38
CA ILE A 126 3.94 14.46 -23.32
C ILE A 126 5.01 14.30 -22.24
N SER A 127 5.23 15.34 -21.45
CA SER A 127 6.08 15.23 -20.26
C SER A 127 5.40 14.42 -19.16
N ILE A 128 6.19 13.80 -18.28
CA ILE A 128 5.68 13.09 -17.10
C ILE A 128 4.83 14.02 -16.21
N ASN A 129 5.20 15.30 -16.11
CA ASN A 129 4.41 16.28 -15.37
C ASN A 129 3.05 16.56 -16.03
N ALA A 130 2.99 16.64 -17.36
CA ALA A 130 1.72 16.76 -18.08
C ALA A 130 0.85 15.51 -17.87
N LEU A 131 1.44 14.30 -17.86
CA LEU A 131 0.72 13.07 -17.53
C LEU A 131 0.13 13.14 -16.11
N ARG A 132 0.92 13.55 -15.11
CA ARG A 132 0.45 13.70 -13.71
C ARG A 132 -0.71 14.68 -13.59
N LEU A 133 -0.64 15.83 -14.26
CA LEU A 133 -1.71 16.83 -14.27
C LEU A 133 -2.98 16.29 -14.94
N ARG A 134 -2.83 15.53 -16.03
CA ARG A 134 -3.96 14.91 -16.72
C ARG A 134 -4.65 13.87 -15.83
N VAL A 135 -3.88 13.01 -15.17
CA VAL A 135 -4.41 12.04 -14.19
C VAL A 135 -5.08 12.73 -13.02
N LEU A 136 -4.52 13.84 -12.52
CA LEU A 136 -5.13 14.62 -11.43
C LEU A 136 -6.53 15.11 -11.82
N ARG A 137 -6.69 15.68 -13.02
CA ARG A 137 -7.98 16.14 -13.53
C ARG A 137 -8.98 14.99 -13.67
N LEU A 138 -8.58 13.90 -14.32
CA LEU A 138 -9.43 12.72 -14.45
C LEU A 138 -9.87 12.15 -13.09
N LYS A 139 -8.99 12.23 -12.09
CA LYS A 139 -9.32 11.80 -10.72
C LYS A 139 -10.28 12.77 -10.03
N GLN A 140 -10.21 14.07 -10.32
CA GLN A 140 -11.19 15.05 -9.85
C GLN A 140 -12.56 14.79 -10.51
N ASP A 141 -12.59 14.55 -11.81
CA ASP A 141 -13.81 14.24 -12.55
C ASP A 141 -14.48 12.96 -12.01
N LEU A 142 -13.69 11.91 -11.74
CA LEU A 142 -14.19 10.69 -11.10
C LEU A 142 -14.74 10.93 -9.71
N ARG A 143 -14.06 11.73 -8.87
CA ARG A 143 -14.55 12.07 -7.54
C ARG A 143 -15.85 12.86 -7.60
N GLN A 144 -15.95 13.79 -8.54
CA GLN A 144 -17.17 14.57 -8.74
C GLN A 144 -18.30 13.67 -9.22
N CYS A 145 -18.07 12.78 -10.17
CA CYS A 145 -19.07 11.82 -10.63
C CYS A 145 -19.55 10.89 -9.50
N VAL A 146 -18.61 10.29 -8.76
CA VAL A 146 -18.94 9.41 -7.64
C VAL A 146 -19.67 10.18 -6.54
N GLY A 147 -19.31 11.44 -6.26
CA GLY A 147 -19.97 12.28 -5.26
C GLY A 147 -21.31 12.90 -5.70
N ALA A 148 -21.51 13.09 -7.02
CA ALA A 148 -22.72 13.68 -7.60
C ALA A 148 -23.78 12.65 -7.99
N CYS A 149 -23.43 11.36 -8.05
CA CYS A 149 -24.44 10.30 -8.12
C CYS A 149 -25.36 10.44 -6.90
N PRO A 150 -26.68 10.69 -7.08
CA PRO A 150 -27.61 10.57 -5.99
C PRO A 150 -27.44 9.16 -5.42
N THR A 151 -27.16 9.08 -4.11
CA THR A 151 -27.49 7.88 -3.37
C THR A 151 -29.00 7.79 -3.44
N ASP A 152 -29.50 6.93 -4.33
CA ASP A 152 -30.93 6.65 -4.42
C ASP A 152 -31.40 6.13 -3.04
N GLU A 153 -32.17 6.97 -2.35
CA GLU A 153 -33.19 6.63 -1.35
C GLU A 153 -34.56 6.98 -1.96
#